data_AF-A0A1J0A577-F1
#
_entry.id   AF-A0A1J0A577-F1
#
_cell.length_a   1.000
_cell.length_b   1.000
_cell.length_c   1.000
_cell.angle_alpha   90.00
_cell.angle_beta   90.00
_cell.angle_gamma   90.00
#
_symmetry.space_group_name_H-M   'P 1'
#
loop_
_entity.id
_entity.type
_entity.pdbx_description
1 polymer ?
#
loop_
_entity_poly.entity_id
_entity_poly.type
_entity_poly.pdbx_seq_one_letter_code
_entity_poly.pdbx_strand_id
1 'polypeptide(L)' 'MELIVDISAFASVVLSFILLINSQKNSHTPKTVKWLCLLLLTTILIANVFNFIDFFHGFIKGLKNSF' A
#
# COMPACT_ATOMS: atom_id res chain seq x y z
N MET A 1 11.68 14.82 1.69
CA MET A 1 10.54 14.29 2.47
C MET A 1 9.79 13.22 1.68
N GLU A 2 9.61 13.39 0.37
CA GLU A 2 9.00 12.41 -0.54
C GLU A 2 9.65 11.01 -0.49
N LEU A 3 10.99 10.92 -0.51
CA LEU A 3 11.70 9.64 -0.47
C LEU A 3 11.42 8.80 0.82
N ILE A 4 11.20 9.46 1.96
CA ILE A 4 10.83 8.80 3.22
C ILE A 4 9.37 8.34 3.15
N VAL A 5 8.50 9.14 2.53
CA VAL A 5 7.10 8.79 2.29
C VAL A 5 7.01 7.55 1.38
N ASP A 6 7.79 7.50 0.30
CA ASP A 6 7.83 6.35 -0.62
C ASP A 6 8.34 5.06 0.04
N ILE A 7 9.42 5.15 0.82
CA ILE A 7 9.94 4.00 1.59
C ILE A 7 8.92 3.54 2.64
N SER A 8 8.24 4.47 3.31
CA SER A 8 7.21 4.15 4.30
C SER A 8 5.97 3.53 3.66
N ALA A 9 5.59 3.98 2.46
CA ALA A 9 4.50 3.40 1.67
C ALA A 9 4.84 1.96 1.25
N PHE A 10 6.06 1.71 0.76
CA PHE A 10 6.52 0.38 0.40
C PHE A 10 6.56 -0.56 1.62
N ALA A 11 7.11 -0.11 2.75
CA ALA A 11 7.11 -0.87 4.00
C ALA A 11 5.69 -1.20 4.48
N SER A 12 4.74 -0.27 4.31
CA SER A 12 3.32 -0.48 4.61
C SER A 12 2.70 -1.57 3.74
N VAL A 13 3.02 -1.64 2.44
CA VAL A 13 2.55 -2.72 1.55
C VAL A 13 3.07 -4.08 2.03
N VAL A 14 4.37 -4.17 2.32
CA VAL A 14 5.02 -5.42 2.77
C VAL A 14 4.42 -5.88 4.10
N LEU A 15 4.26 -4.97 5.06
CA LEU A 15 3.67 -5.27 6.37
C LEU A 15 2.23 -5.76 6.23
N SER A 16 1.46 -5.12 5.35
CA SER A 16 0.09 -5.52 5.04
C SER A 16 0.05 -6.96 4.49
N PHE A 17 0.94 -7.31 3.56
CA PHE A 17 1.04 -8.66 3.00
C PHE A 17 1.36 -9.72 4.07
N ILE A 18 2.31 -9.41 4.96
CA ILE A 18 2.69 -10.30 6.08
C ILE A 18 1.48 -10.52 7.00
N LEU A 19 0.74 -9.46 7.33
CA LEU A 19 -0.48 -9.55 8.15
C LEU A 19 -1.57 -10.38 7.48
N LEU A 20 -1.74 -10.26 6.15
CA LEU A 20 -2.70 -11.06 5.40
C LEU A 20 -2.36 -12.56 5.51
N ILE A 21 -1.09 -12.94 5.26
CA ILE A 21 -0.62 -14.32 5.36
C ILE A 21 -0.78 -14.86 6.80
N ASN A 22 -0.43 -14.06 7.80
CA ASN A 22 -0.49 -14.50 9.20
C ASN A 22 -1.95 -14.62 9.70
N SER A 23 -2.85 -13.73 9.25
CA SER A 23 -4.28 -13.80 9.59
C SER A 23 -5.00 -15.00 8.96
N GLN A 24 -4.55 -15.44 7.77
CA GLN A 24 -5.03 -16.64 7.10
C GLN A 24 -4.61 -17.91 7.84
N LYS A 25 -3.36 -17.96 8.33
CA LYS A 25 -2.80 -19.07 9.10
C LYS A 25 -3.52 -19.32 10.44
N ASN A 26 -4.15 -18.30 11.00
CA ASN A 26 -4.87 -18.42 12.25
C ASN A 26 -6.30 -18.97 11.97
N SER A 27 -6.55 -20.22 12.37
CA SER A 27 -7.85 -20.88 12.15
C SER A 27 -8.94 -20.36 13.10
N HIS A 28 -8.55 -19.75 14.21
CA HIS A 28 -9.46 -19.24 15.25
C HIS A 28 -10.01 -17.83 15.02
N THR A 29 -9.56 -17.11 13.99
CA THR A 29 -10.08 -15.77 13.70
C THR A 29 -11.48 -15.83 13.07
N PRO A 30 -12.46 -15.07 13.60
CA PRO A 30 -13.81 -15.03 13.04
C PRO A 30 -13.78 -14.61 11.57
N LYS A 31 -14.64 -15.21 10.73
CA LYS A 31 -14.75 -14.89 9.30
C LYS A 31 -14.91 -13.39 9.04
N THR A 32 -15.66 -12.69 9.90
CA THR A 32 -15.87 -11.23 9.81
C THR A 32 -14.56 -10.45 9.94
N VAL A 33 -13.68 -10.85 10.87
CA VAL A 33 -12.38 -10.18 11.09
C VAL A 33 -11.45 -10.41 9.90
N LYS A 34 -11.48 -11.62 9.30
CA LYS A 34 -10.72 -11.92 8.08
C LYS A 34 -11.15 -11.02 6.92
N TRP A 35 -12.46 -10.87 6.71
CA TRP A 35 -13.01 -9.97 5.69
C TRP A 35 -12.68 -8.50 5.92
N LEU A 36 -12.78 -8.04 7.16
CA LEU A 36 -12.47 -6.66 7.54
C LEU A 36 -10.98 -6.34 7.34
N CYS A 37 -10.11 -7.28 7.69
CA CYS A 37 -8.67 -7.19 7.45
C CYS A 37 -8.35 -7.16 5.95
N LEU A 38 -9.03 -7.97 5.14
CA LEU A 38 -8.87 -8.04 3.69
C LEU A 38 -9.32 -6.73 3.01
N LEU A 39 -10.43 -6.15 3.47
CA LEU A 39 -10.90 -4.83 3.03
C LEU A 39 -9.87 -3.74 3.33
N LEU A 40 -9.41 -3.64 4.59
CA LEU A 40 -8.36 -2.69 5.01
C LEU A 40 -7.10 -2.80 4.16
N LEU A 41 -6.65 -4.03 3.92
CA LEU A 41 -5.50 -4.33 3.08
C LEU A 41 -5.68 -3.83 1.65
N THR A 42 -6.86 -4.07 1.09
CA THR A 42 -7.19 -3.64 -0.27
C THR A 42 -7.19 -2.11 -0.35
N THR A 43 -7.74 -1.42 0.65
CA THR A 43 -7.73 0.05 0.73
C THR A 43 -6.29 0.61 0.80
N ILE A 44 -5.42 0.00 1.62
CA ILE A 44 -4.01 0.41 1.72
C ILE A 44 -3.28 0.20 0.39
N LEU A 45 -3.54 -0.93 -0.27
CA LEU A 45 -2.92 -1.26 -1.55
C LEU A 45 -3.35 -0.27 -2.64
N ILE A 46 -4.64 0.07 -2.69
CA ILE A 46 -5.18 1.08 -3.60
C ILE A 46 -4.56 2.46 -3.32
N ALA A 47 -4.50 2.89 -2.07
CA ALA A 47 -3.91 4.19 -1.71
C ALA A 47 -2.43 4.29 -2.12
N ASN A 48 -1.66 3.22 -1.93
CA ASN A 48 -0.26 3.18 -2.35
C ASN A 48 -0.09 3.15 -3.88
N VAL A 49 -0.98 2.48 -4.61
CA VAL A 49 -0.98 2.53 -6.08
C VAL A 49 -1.28 3.95 -6.57
N PHE A 50 -2.25 4.65 -5.99
CA PHE A 50 -2.53 6.05 -6.33
C PHE A 50 -1.34 6.96 -6.05
N ASN A 51 -0.69 6.83 -4.88
CA ASN A 51 0.53 7.58 -4.57
C ASN A 51 1.66 7.30 -5.57
N PHE A 52 1.84 6.04 -5.98
CA PHE A 52 2.85 5.68 -6.97
C PHE A 52 2.55 6.30 -8.34
N ILE A 53 1.28 6.30 -8.75
CA ILE A 53 0.84 6.96 -9.98
C ILE A 53 1.09 8.47 -9.91
N ASP A 54 0.75 9.12 -8.79
CA ASP A 54 0.98 10.56 -8.59
C ASP A 54 2.48 10.89 -8.60
N PHE A 55 3.32 10.06 -7.99
CA PHE A 55 4.77 10.20 -8.04
C PHE A 55 5.28 10.18 -9.48
N PHE A 56 4.86 9.21 -10.29
CA PHE A 56 5.23 9.15 -11.71
C PHE A 56 4.69 10.33 -12.51
N HIS A 57 3.46 10.78 -12.22
CA HIS A 57 2.88 11.96 -12.86
C HIS A 57 3.67 13.23 -12.54
N GLY A 58 4.04 13.43 -11.27
CA GLY A 58 4.89 14.52 -10.81
C GLY A 58 6.28 14.46 -11.43
N PHE A 59 6.87 13.26 -11.52
CA PHE A 59 8.17 13.03 -12.13
C PHE A 59 8.17 13.37 -13.63
N ILE A 60 7.19 12.87 -14.39
CA ILE A 60 7.03 13.16 -15.83
C ILE A 60 6.78 14.65 -16.06
N LYS A 61 5.93 15.28 -15.25
CA LYS A 61 5.66 16.72 -15.34
C LYS A 61 6.89 17.56 -15.02
N GLY A 62 7.68 17.16 -14.01
CA GLY A 62 8.96 17.79 -13.68
C GLY A 62 9.97 17.68 -14.81
N LEU A 63 10.10 16.50 -15.43
CA LEU A 63 10.93 16.28 -16.61
C LEU A 63 10.53 17.16 -17.79
N LYS A 64 9.22 17.27 -18.06
CA LYS A 64 8.68 18.08 -19.15
C LYS A 64 8.88 19.58 -18.96
N ASN A 65 8.98 20.06 -17.72
CA ASN A 65 9.24 21.47 -17.41
C ASN A 65 10.75 21.81 -17.37
N SER A 66 11.62 20.81 -17.43
CA SER A 66 13.08 20.96 -17.40
C SER A 66 13.73 20.91 -18.79
N PHE A 67 12.95 20.54 -19.83
CA PHE A 67 13.30 20.58 -21.25
C PHE A 67 12.61 21.76 -21.93
#